data_AF-A0A969I403-F1
#
_entry.id   AF-A0A969I403-F1
#
_cell.length_a   1.000
_cell.length_b   1.000
_cell.length_c   1.000
_cell.angle_alpha   90.00
_cell.angle_beta   90.00
_cell.angle_gamma   90.00
#
_symmetry.space_group_name_H-M   'P 1'
#
loop_
_entity.id
_entity.type
_entity.pdbx_description
1 polymer ?
#
loop_
_entity_poly.entity_id
_entity_poly.type
_entity_poly.pdbx_seq_one_letter_code
_entity_poly.pdbx_strand_id
1 'polypeptide(L)'
;MSDIAAQLGLRDQPSVSRLLDLKHLRADIARTTLSQLKQRVLALAQAYVSPDGLRDLEARVQTVLAEEVDAAIANAQKEASTGYNRAMTSCLALAICHYLDRRRSAQ
;
A
#
# COMPACT_ATOMS: atom_id res chain seq x y z
N MET A 1 -2.75 -15.39 -2.44
CA MET A 1 -2.69 -15.50 -0.96
C MET A 1 -1.95 -16.73 -0.48
N SER A 2 -2.09 -17.89 -1.12
CA SER A 2 -1.21 -19.06 -0.88
C SER A 2 0.27 -18.69 -1.07
N ASP A 3 0.56 -17.87 -2.08
CA ASP A 3 1.93 -17.38 -2.36
C ASP A 3 2.44 -16.44 -1.26
N ILE A 4 1.64 -15.46 -0.81
CA ILE A 4 2.00 -14.58 0.32
C ILE A 4 2.20 -15.40 1.60
N ALA A 5 1.31 -16.37 1.87
CA ALA A 5 1.40 -17.22 3.05
C ALA A 5 2.71 -18.03 3.03
N ALA A 6 3.00 -18.71 1.91
CA ALA A 6 4.25 -19.44 1.71
C ALA A 6 5.48 -18.52 1.83
N GLN A 7 5.41 -17.29 1.30
CA GLN A 7 6.50 -16.31 1.35
C GLN A 7 6.74 -15.71 2.74
N LEU A 8 5.70 -15.65 3.59
CA LEU A 8 5.79 -15.17 4.97
C LEU A 8 5.99 -16.31 5.99
N GLY A 9 6.15 -17.55 5.54
CA GLY A 9 6.22 -18.73 6.41
C GLY A 9 4.90 -19.03 7.16
N LEU A 10 3.79 -18.47 6.69
CA LEU A 10 2.46 -18.69 7.23
C LEU A 10 1.82 -19.91 6.55
N ARG A 11 1.12 -20.72 7.36
CA ARG A 11 0.60 -22.02 6.90
C ARG A 11 -0.62 -21.90 6.00
N ASP A 12 -1.32 -20.77 6.03
CA ASP A 12 -2.59 -20.62 5.33
C ASP A 12 -2.96 -19.15 5.03
N GLN A 13 -3.90 -18.99 4.09
CA GLN A 13 -4.48 -17.69 3.70
C GLN A 13 -5.20 -16.96 4.86
N PRO A 14 -5.92 -17.61 5.78
CA PRO A 14 -6.52 -16.98 6.95
C PRO A 14 -5.50 -16.27 7.85
N SER A 15 -4.29 -16.81 8.01
CA SER A 15 -3.22 -16.17 8.76
C SER A 15 -2.77 -14.85 8.11
N VAL A 16 -2.70 -14.79 6.78
CA VAL A 16 -2.38 -13.57 6.04
C VAL A 16 -3.51 -12.55 6.14
N SER A 17 -4.77 -12.98 5.99
CA SER A 17 -5.93 -12.11 6.17
C SER A 17 -5.96 -11.52 7.58
N ARG A 18 -5.65 -12.31 8.61
CA ARG A 18 -5.62 -11.86 10.01
C ARG A 18 -4.50 -10.85 10.26
N LEU A 19 -3.35 -11.02 9.61
CA LEU A 19 -2.23 -10.10 9.67
C LEU A 19 -2.59 -8.75 8.99
N LEU A 20 -3.21 -8.79 7.82
CA LEU A 20 -3.71 -7.60 7.11
C LEU A 20 -4.88 -6.93 7.83
N ASP A 21 -5.68 -7.67 8.60
CA ASP A 21 -6.77 -7.11 9.39
C ASP A 21 -6.27 -6.31 10.61
N LEU A 22 -5.01 -6.51 11.04
CA LEU A 22 -4.42 -5.74 12.13
C LEU A 22 -4.40 -4.24 11.79
N LYS A 23 -5.20 -3.47 12.54
CA LYS A 23 -5.32 -2.02 12.39
C LYS A 23 -3.98 -1.29 12.45
N HIS A 24 -3.09 -1.72 13.35
CA HIS A 24 -1.75 -1.13 13.48
C HIS A 24 -0.88 -1.35 12.25
N LEU A 25 -0.90 -2.56 11.67
CA LEU A 25 -0.14 -2.85 10.46
C LEU A 25 -0.63 -2.00 9.29
N ARG A 26 -1.96 -1.89 9.12
CA ARG A 26 -2.56 -1.06 8.06
C ARG A 26 -2.21 0.42 8.23
N ALA A 27 -2.27 0.93 9.46
CA ALA A 27 -1.90 2.31 9.76
C ALA A 27 -0.41 2.59 9.46
N ASP A 28 0.48 1.66 9.80
CA ASP A 28 1.91 1.82 9.51
C ASP A 28 2.22 1.73 8.01
N ILE A 29 1.58 0.81 7.28
CA ILE A 29 1.68 0.73 5.82
C ILE A 29 1.19 2.03 5.17
N ALA A 30 0.02 2.54 5.59
CA ALA A 30 -0.55 3.78 5.07
C ALA A 30 0.39 4.97 5.31
N ARG A 31 0.86 5.16 6.55
CA ARG A 31 1.76 6.25 6.93
C ARG A 31 3.06 6.23 6.13
N THR A 32 3.66 5.05 5.98
CA THR A 32 4.93 4.88 5.26
C THR A 32 4.74 5.13 3.76
N THR A 33 3.67 4.57 3.18
CA THR A 33 3.34 4.73 1.75
C THR A 33 3.09 6.20 1.41
N LEU A 34 2.29 6.90 2.22
CA LEU A 34 1.99 8.32 2.01
C LEU A 34 3.26 9.19 2.05
N SER A 35 4.15 8.93 3.01
CA SER A 35 5.43 9.66 3.13
C SER A 35 6.30 9.46 1.88
N GLN A 36 6.45 8.22 1.41
CA GLN A 36 7.26 7.91 0.24
C GLN A 36 6.66 8.47 -1.05
N LEU A 37 5.34 8.36 -1.22
CA LEU A 37 4.65 8.90 -2.41
C LEU A 37 4.75 10.42 -2.45
N LYS A 38 4.56 11.11 -1.32
CA LYS A 38 4.76 12.56 -1.22
C LYS A 38 6.17 12.97 -1.67
N GLN A 39 7.20 12.32 -1.15
CA GLN A 39 8.59 12.58 -1.55
C GLN A 39 8.81 12.36 -3.04
N ARG A 40 8.27 11.26 -3.59
CA ARG A 40 8.41 10.92 -5.01
C ARG A 40 7.71 11.93 -5.92
N VAL A 41 6.49 12.33 -5.58
CA VAL A 41 5.71 13.31 -6.35
C VAL A 41 6.37 14.68 -6.29
N LEU A 42 6.87 15.11 -5.12
CA LEU A 42 7.60 16.38 -5.02
C LEU A 42 8.90 16.38 -5.82
N ALA A 43 9.66 15.29 -5.80
CA ALA A 43 10.87 15.16 -6.61
C ALA A 43 10.56 15.24 -8.12
N LEU A 44 9.45 14.64 -8.56
CA LEU A 44 8.99 14.76 -9.94
C LEU A 44 8.49 16.18 -10.26
N ALA A 45 7.73 16.81 -9.35
CA ALA A 45 7.18 18.15 -9.54
C ALA A 45 8.24 19.25 -9.57
N GLN A 46 9.37 19.07 -8.86
CA GLN A 46 10.52 19.99 -8.93
C GLN A 46 11.06 20.16 -10.35
N ALA A 47 10.90 19.16 -11.24
CA ALA A 47 11.32 19.27 -12.64
C ALA A 47 10.40 20.17 -13.48
N TYR A 48 9.22 20.55 -12.97
CA TYR A 48 8.16 21.20 -13.76
C TYR A 48 7.59 22.48 -13.12
N VAL A 49 8.03 22.89 -11.92
CA VAL A 49 7.40 23.98 -11.15
C VAL A 49 8.42 24.93 -10.52
N SER A 50 8.16 26.24 -10.56
CA SER A 50 8.95 27.25 -9.86
C SER A 50 8.80 27.13 -8.33
N PRO A 51 9.79 27.56 -7.52
CA PRO A 51 9.78 27.38 -6.05
C PRO A 51 8.50 27.88 -5.36
N ASP A 52 7.89 28.95 -5.87
CA ASP A 52 6.71 29.57 -5.29
C ASP A 52 5.40 28.80 -5.57
N GLY A 53 5.31 28.10 -6.70
CA GLY A 53 4.15 27.23 -7.02
C GLY A 53 4.19 25.88 -6.28
N LEU A 54 5.31 25.56 -5.64
CA LEU A 54 5.58 24.24 -5.08
C LEU A 54 4.80 23.98 -3.78
N ARG A 55 4.54 25.01 -2.95
CA ARG A 55 3.87 24.85 -1.64
C ARG A 55 2.37 24.54 -1.76
N ASP A 56 1.65 25.28 -2.59
CA ASP A 56 0.21 25.02 -2.81
C ASP A 56 0.00 23.69 -3.54
N LEU A 57 0.91 23.37 -4.46
CA LEU A 57 0.94 22.06 -5.11
C LEU A 57 1.23 20.96 -4.10
N GLU A 58 2.18 21.14 -3.19
CA GLU A 58 2.52 20.17 -2.14
C GLU A 58 1.32 19.86 -1.23
N ALA A 59 0.58 20.88 -0.80
CA ALA A 59 -0.59 20.70 0.03
C ALA A 59 -1.70 19.93 -0.70
N ARG A 60 -2.00 20.30 -1.96
CA ARG A 60 -3.00 19.60 -2.78
C ARG A 60 -2.62 18.17 -3.07
N VAL A 61 -1.34 17.93 -3.40
CA VAL A 61 -0.79 16.59 -3.60
C VAL A 61 -0.93 15.76 -2.33
N GLN A 62 -0.62 16.32 -1.16
CA GLN A 62 -0.75 15.59 0.10
C GLN A 62 -2.19 15.16 0.36
N THR A 63 -3.18 16.04 0.12
CA THR A 63 -4.60 15.70 0.30
C THR A 63 -5.04 14.58 -0.64
N VAL A 64 -4.78 14.72 -1.95
CA VAL A 64 -5.18 13.73 -2.95
C VAL A 64 -4.52 12.38 -2.67
N LEU A 65 -3.23 12.38 -2.33
CA LEU A 65 -2.52 11.15 -2.01
C LEU A 65 -3.03 10.48 -0.73
N ALA A 66 -3.43 11.26 0.28
CA ALA A 66 -4.01 10.72 1.50
C ALA A 66 -5.34 10.02 1.21
N GLU A 67 -6.21 10.65 0.42
CA GLU A 67 -7.51 10.08 0.03
C GLU A 67 -7.36 8.77 -0.75
N GLU A 68 -6.43 8.73 -1.72
CA GLU A 68 -6.16 7.52 -2.50
C GLU A 68 -5.57 6.39 -1.67
N VAL A 69 -4.65 6.70 -0.74
CA VAL A 69 -4.10 5.72 0.19
C VAL A 69 -5.19 5.17 1.12
N ASP A 70 -6.03 6.04 1.67
CA ASP A 70 -7.14 5.63 2.55
C ASP A 70 -8.14 4.74 1.80
N ALA A 71 -8.48 5.07 0.56
CA ALA A 71 -9.35 4.25 -0.28
C ALA A 71 -8.74 2.86 -0.56
N ALA A 72 -7.43 2.80 -0.88
CA ALA A 72 -6.73 1.55 -1.11
C ALA A 72 -6.70 0.66 0.15
N ILE A 73 -6.45 1.25 1.32
CA ILE A 73 -6.46 0.55 2.62
C ILE A 73 -7.87 0.09 2.99
N ALA A 74 -8.89 0.92 2.78
CA ALA A 74 -10.28 0.56 3.07
C ALA A 74 -10.76 -0.61 2.19
N ASN A 75 -10.38 -0.62 0.92
CA ASN A 75 -10.67 -1.73 0.01
C ASN A 75 -9.97 -3.01 0.44
N ALA A 76 -8.69 -2.92 0.81
CA ALA A 76 -7.92 -4.06 1.32
C ALA A 76 -8.49 -4.59 2.64
N GLN A 77 -8.98 -3.72 3.54
CA GLN A 77 -9.67 -4.13 4.76
C GLN A 77 -10.94 -4.91 4.43
N LYS A 78 -11.81 -4.37 3.59
CA LYS A 78 -13.06 -5.05 3.18
C LYS A 78 -12.75 -6.44 2.59
N GLU A 79 -11.72 -6.54 1.78
CA GLU A 79 -11.26 -7.78 1.17
C GLU A 79 -10.69 -8.77 2.21
N ALA A 80 -9.91 -8.30 3.18
CA ALA A 80 -9.38 -9.11 4.27
C ALA A 80 -10.49 -9.63 5.21
N SER A 81 -11.51 -8.81 5.49
CA SER A 81 -12.61 -9.15 6.40
C SER A 81 -13.71 -10.02 5.79
N THR A 82 -13.79 -10.15 4.45
CA THR A 82 -14.90 -10.86 3.77
C THR A 82 -14.69 -12.37 3.56
N GLY A 83 -13.55 -12.93 3.97
CA GLY A 83 -13.38 -14.40 4.07
C GLY A 83 -13.24 -15.16 2.74
N TYR A 84 -12.94 -16.46 2.88
CA TYR A 84 -12.38 -17.38 1.87
C TYR A 84 -13.18 -17.47 0.54
N ASN A 85 -12.47 -17.73 -0.58
CA ASN A 85 -12.96 -17.91 -1.97
C ASN A 85 -13.17 -16.68 -2.87
N ARG A 86 -12.74 -15.47 -2.50
CA ARG A 86 -12.63 -14.35 -3.45
C ARG A 86 -11.19 -14.10 -3.88
N ALA A 87 -11.01 -13.92 -5.20
CA ALA A 87 -9.74 -13.45 -5.75
C ALA A 87 -9.42 -12.08 -5.14
N MET A 88 -8.25 -11.96 -4.51
CA MET A 88 -7.78 -10.70 -3.95
C MET A 88 -7.33 -9.78 -5.09
N THR A 89 -8.10 -8.73 -5.35
CA THR A 89 -7.86 -7.77 -6.44
C THR A 89 -7.49 -6.38 -5.93
N SER A 90 -7.46 -6.17 -4.61
CA SER A 90 -7.03 -4.90 -4.04
C SER A 90 -5.59 -4.56 -4.44
N CYS A 91 -5.36 -3.29 -4.78
CA CYS A 91 -4.03 -2.79 -5.13
C CYS A 91 -2.99 -3.09 -4.05
N LEU A 92 -3.39 -3.05 -2.77
CA LEU A 92 -2.50 -3.37 -1.66
C LEU A 92 -2.08 -4.85 -1.66
N ALA A 93 -3.03 -5.78 -1.83
CA ALA A 93 -2.72 -7.21 -1.86
C ALA A 93 -1.79 -7.55 -3.04
N LEU A 94 -2.05 -6.97 -4.21
CA LEU A 94 -1.20 -7.13 -5.40
C LEU A 94 0.21 -6.54 -5.18
N ALA A 95 0.30 -5.35 -4.58
CA ALA A 95 1.58 -4.73 -4.27
C ALA A 95 2.42 -5.56 -3.30
N ILE A 96 1.79 -6.15 -2.28
CA ILE A 96 2.45 -7.04 -1.32
C ILE A 96 2.97 -8.31 -2.03
N CYS A 97 2.15 -8.98 -2.86
CA CYS A 97 2.60 -10.13 -3.66
C CYS A 97 3.85 -9.78 -4.48
N HIS A 98 3.76 -8.70 -5.26
CA HIS A 98 4.85 -8.30 -6.15
C HIS A 98 6.12 -7.90 -5.40
N TYR A 99 6.00 -7.27 -4.23
CA TYR A 99 7.14 -6.97 -3.37
C TYR A 99 7.85 -8.23 -2.86
N LEU A 100 7.07 -9.21 -2.40
CA LEU A 100 7.60 -10.47 -1.91
C LEU A 100 8.24 -11.30 -3.04
N ASP A 101 7.65 -11.29 -4.24
CA ASP A 101 8.24 -11.92 -5.43
C ASP A 101 9.58 -11.31 -5.82
N ARG A 102 9.70 -9.97 -5.79
CA ARG A 102 10.96 -9.26 -6.06
C ARG A 102 12.04 -9.57 -5.03
N ARG A 103 11.69 -9.67 -3.74
CA ARG A 103 12.67 -10.03 -2.70
C ARG A 103 13.19 -11.46 -2.85
N ARG A 104 12.34 -12.39 -3.30
CA ARG A 104 12.73 -13.79 -3.53
C ARG A 104 13.65 -13.96 -4.74
N SER A 105 13.47 -13.15 -5.79
CA SER A 105 14.30 -13.21 -7.00
C SER A 105 15.62 -12.45 -6.88
N ALA A 106 15.85 -11.76 -5.76
CA ALA A 106 17.10 -11.10 -5.42
C ALA A 106 17.99 -11.91 -4.44
N GLN A 107 17.56 -13.12 -4.06
CA GLN A 107 18.32 -14.10 -3.27
C GLN A 107 18.78 -15.26 -4.15
#